data_AF-A0AAU6JT88-F1
#
_entry.id   AF-A0AAU6JT88-F1
#
_cell.length_a   1.000
_cell.length_b   1.000
_cell.length_c   1.000
_cell.angle_alpha   90.00
_cell.angle_beta   90.00
_cell.angle_gamma   90.00
#
_symmetry.space_group_name_H-M   'P 1'
#
loop_
_entity.id
_entity.type
_entity.pdbx_description
1 polymer ?
#
loop_
_entity_poly.entity_id
_entity_poly.type
_entity_poly.pdbx_seq_one_letter_code
_entity_poly.pdbx_strand_id
1 'polypeptide(L)'
;MKERLRFSLLGPVRAWRGRDEIALGPPQQRAVLAVLLLAEGSQVSVGRLVDAVWGTEAPASARGILRTYVHRLRKALEPAGDTASSVIRAVGDGYQLTSPGELDLSLFRELFAQAERLRGVRDAQGAAKCLGDALGLWRGTALAGVRGEYADSQRQRLDELRLSAEAARRAVELELGGHEQAASELTGLVAEHPLDERFREMLMLALYRSGRQAAALATYREVQTLLAGELGVDPGPALQATYQRVLQADAGLLAPPVPAEPAQVPTSVLAVPAQLPDDPVVLVDRDTSREETGGPDTRTRRLRWMLAGSGLAMALLACIPYLVAVSGSDSDEGGSTAGPSPSKPASGVAIQSHASDRCIDGGTLGDTPLQIRDCSSSDRQWWQIVSEDRIIRISGKCLDVAGGSTENGAAIRLADCNGSGSQRFRLNPAHDLVNLQAHKCVEATDPRGSNRTPLRLWTCTGAQNQKWTAVI
;
A
#
# COMPACT_ATOMS: atom_id res chain seq x y z
N MET A 1 23.21 -28.13 5.07
CA MET A 1 22.52 -26.90 5.52
C MET A 1 21.10 -27.28 5.95
N LYS A 2 20.45 -26.60 6.91
CA LYS A 2 19.00 -26.75 7.09
C LYS A 2 18.31 -26.17 5.84
N GLU A 3 17.43 -26.94 5.21
CA GLU A 3 16.65 -26.47 4.06
C GLU A 3 15.65 -25.40 4.50
N ARG A 4 15.46 -24.35 3.67
CA ARG A 4 14.49 -23.31 3.99
C ARG A 4 13.07 -23.87 3.93
N LEU A 5 12.28 -23.52 4.95
CA LEU A 5 10.84 -23.63 4.91
C LEU A 5 10.27 -22.46 4.10
N ARG A 6 9.21 -22.76 3.34
CA ARG A 6 8.42 -21.77 2.59
C ARG A 6 6.95 -21.96 2.95
N PHE A 7 6.22 -20.89 3.20
CA PHE A 7 4.81 -20.93 3.61
C PHE A 7 3.93 -20.11 2.67
N SER A 8 2.67 -20.51 2.58
CA SER A 8 1.66 -19.79 1.82
C SER A 8 0.37 -19.56 2.61
N LEU A 9 -0.09 -18.31 2.57
CA LEU A 9 -1.37 -17.83 3.09
C LEU A 9 -2.22 -17.10 2.03
N LEU A 10 -1.61 -16.64 0.93
CA LEU A 10 -2.27 -15.96 -0.19
C LEU A 10 -2.95 -16.97 -1.14
N GLY A 11 -3.78 -17.83 -0.57
CA GLY A 11 -4.35 -19.02 -1.18
C GLY A 11 -4.63 -20.09 -0.11
N PRO A 12 -4.72 -21.37 -0.48
CA PRO A 12 -4.80 -22.47 0.49
C PRO A 12 -3.57 -22.53 1.39
N VAL A 13 -3.77 -22.71 2.71
CA VAL A 13 -2.68 -22.74 3.70
C VAL A 13 -1.77 -23.95 3.45
N ARG A 14 -0.54 -23.70 3.01
CA ARG A 14 0.44 -24.70 2.57
C ARG A 14 1.85 -24.39 3.10
N ALA A 15 2.72 -25.40 3.12
CA ALA A 15 4.13 -25.26 3.47
C ALA A 15 4.99 -26.21 2.64
N TRP A 16 6.23 -25.83 2.35
CA TRP A 16 7.22 -26.64 1.65
C TRP A 16 8.56 -26.65 2.40
N ARG A 17 9.32 -27.74 2.25
CA ARG A 17 10.74 -27.80 2.57
C ARG A 17 11.51 -27.95 1.26
N GLY A 18 12.27 -26.92 0.87
CA GLY A 18 12.85 -26.89 -0.47
C GLY A 18 11.77 -26.94 -1.56
N ARG A 19 11.65 -28.10 -2.24
CA ARG A 19 10.62 -28.37 -3.26
C ARG A 19 9.43 -29.18 -2.75
N ASP A 20 9.58 -29.94 -1.66
CA ASP A 20 8.59 -30.93 -1.23
C ASP A 20 7.50 -30.30 -0.37
N GLU A 21 6.23 -30.60 -0.66
CA GLU A 21 5.09 -30.07 0.10
C GLU A 21 4.90 -30.85 1.41
N ILE A 22 4.78 -30.11 2.51
CA ILE A 22 4.65 -30.66 3.86
C ILE A 22 3.18 -30.92 4.16
N ALA A 23 2.85 -32.16 4.55
CA ALA A 23 1.51 -32.54 4.97
C ALA A 23 1.11 -31.86 6.30
N LEU A 24 0.60 -30.63 6.23
CA LEU A 24 0.19 -29.82 7.39
C LEU A 24 -1.04 -30.36 8.16
N GLY A 25 -1.69 -31.40 7.66
CA GLY A 25 -2.81 -32.08 8.34
C GLY A 25 -4.18 -31.39 8.15
N PRO A 26 -5.14 -31.64 9.07
CA PRO A 26 -6.54 -31.23 8.92
C PRO A 26 -6.75 -29.71 9.05
N PRO A 27 -7.92 -29.17 8.62
CA PRO A 27 -8.21 -27.73 8.61
C PRO A 27 -7.86 -26.98 9.91
N GLN A 28 -8.25 -27.49 11.09
CA GLN A 28 -7.94 -26.84 12.37
C GLN A 28 -6.44 -26.86 12.70
N GLN A 29 -5.69 -27.89 12.29
CA GLN A 29 -4.24 -27.93 12.46
C GLN A 29 -3.55 -26.89 11.55
N ARG A 30 -4.08 -26.67 10.33
CA ARG A 30 -3.64 -25.58 9.45
C ARG A 30 -4.03 -24.20 10.00
N ALA A 31 -5.19 -24.08 10.65
CA ALA A 31 -5.64 -22.85 11.30
C ALA A 31 -4.65 -22.38 12.39
N VAL A 32 -4.24 -23.29 13.28
CA VAL A 32 -3.20 -23.01 14.31
C VAL A 32 -1.93 -22.43 13.68
N LEU A 33 -1.44 -23.02 12.58
CA LEU A 33 -0.26 -22.53 11.88
C LEU A 33 -0.51 -21.17 11.20
N ALA A 34 -1.68 -20.95 10.61
CA ALA A 34 -2.03 -19.68 9.98
C ALA A 34 -2.07 -18.53 11.00
N VAL A 35 -2.67 -18.73 12.19
CA VAL A 35 -2.66 -17.75 13.29
C VAL A 35 -1.23 -17.43 13.72
N LEU A 36 -0.35 -18.44 13.81
CA LEU A 36 1.05 -18.28 14.20
C LEU A 36 1.92 -17.60 13.13
N LEU A 37 1.62 -17.79 11.84
CA LEU A 37 2.26 -17.07 10.72
C LEU A 37 1.80 -15.59 10.68
N LEU A 38 0.50 -15.34 10.83
CA LEU A 38 -0.11 -14.00 10.86
C LEU A 38 0.25 -13.19 12.13
N ALA A 39 0.78 -13.84 13.15
CA ALA A 39 1.39 -13.18 14.30
C ALA A 39 2.80 -12.63 14.02
N GLU A 40 3.40 -12.96 12.87
CA GLU A 40 4.66 -12.39 12.37
C GLU A 40 5.83 -12.48 13.37
N GLY A 41 5.89 -13.60 14.09
CA GLY A 41 6.90 -13.84 15.13
C GLY A 41 6.53 -13.32 16.53
N SER A 42 5.36 -12.73 16.70
CA SER A 42 4.80 -12.41 18.03
C SER A 42 4.36 -13.66 18.78
N GLN A 43 4.32 -13.57 20.11
CA GLN A 43 3.72 -14.59 20.97
C GLN A 43 2.18 -14.55 20.83
N VAL A 44 1.55 -15.72 20.73
CA VAL A 44 0.08 -15.88 20.77
C VAL A 44 -0.29 -16.79 21.94
N SER A 45 -1.11 -16.29 22.87
CA SER A 45 -1.55 -17.05 24.05
C SER A 45 -2.39 -18.28 23.67
N VAL A 46 -2.40 -19.30 24.55
CA VAL A 46 -3.25 -20.49 24.34
C VAL A 46 -4.74 -20.12 24.28
N GLY A 47 -5.18 -19.07 24.98
CA GLY A 47 -6.55 -18.55 24.85
C GLY A 47 -6.84 -18.10 23.41
N ARG A 48 -6.08 -17.11 22.92
CA ARG A 48 -6.27 -16.54 21.58
C ARG A 48 -6.11 -17.57 20.46
N LEU A 49 -5.30 -18.61 20.64
CA LEU A 49 -5.19 -19.74 19.70
C LEU A 49 -6.36 -20.72 19.76
N VAL A 50 -7.09 -20.81 20.88
CA VAL A 50 -8.37 -21.53 20.94
C VAL A 50 -9.46 -20.69 20.27
N ASP A 51 -9.59 -19.43 20.66
CA ASP A 51 -10.61 -18.51 20.16
C ASP A 51 -10.51 -18.35 18.63
N ALA A 52 -9.29 -18.23 18.08
CA ALA A 52 -9.07 -18.09 16.65
C ALA A 52 -9.28 -19.37 15.80
N VAL A 53 -9.41 -20.55 16.42
CA VAL A 53 -9.51 -21.85 15.73
C VAL A 53 -10.87 -22.53 15.93
N TRP A 54 -11.57 -22.25 17.02
CA TRP A 54 -12.90 -22.78 17.34
C TRP A 54 -13.96 -21.71 17.63
N GLY A 55 -13.58 -20.44 17.85
CA GLY A 55 -14.53 -19.38 18.18
C GLY A 55 -15.36 -19.70 19.42
N THR A 56 -16.66 -19.40 19.34
CA THR A 56 -17.66 -19.73 20.36
C THR A 56 -17.94 -21.23 20.51
N GLU A 57 -17.56 -22.06 19.52
CA GLU A 57 -17.74 -23.53 19.53
C GLU A 57 -16.56 -24.27 20.19
N ALA A 58 -15.74 -23.60 21.01
CA ALA A 58 -14.57 -24.17 21.64
C ALA A 58 -14.91 -25.36 22.58
N PRO A 59 -14.46 -26.60 22.27
CA PRO A 59 -14.72 -27.74 23.15
C PRO A 59 -13.92 -27.63 24.46
N ALA A 60 -14.44 -28.18 25.55
CA ALA A 60 -13.75 -28.17 26.87
C ALA A 60 -12.32 -28.75 26.83
N SER A 61 -12.02 -29.63 25.86
CA SER A 61 -10.70 -30.21 25.61
C SER A 61 -9.79 -29.39 24.68
N ALA A 62 -10.21 -28.21 24.19
CA ALA A 62 -9.50 -27.45 23.14
C ALA A 62 -8.02 -27.18 23.47
N ARG A 63 -7.69 -26.87 24.73
CA ARG A 63 -6.28 -26.68 25.18
C ARG A 63 -5.43 -27.96 25.04
N GLY A 64 -6.03 -29.13 25.14
CA GLY A 64 -5.39 -30.43 24.88
C GLY A 64 -5.23 -30.70 23.38
N ILE A 65 -6.29 -30.45 22.59
CA ILE A 65 -6.26 -30.61 21.13
C ILE A 65 -5.23 -29.67 20.49
N LEU A 66 -5.15 -28.40 20.94
CA LEU A 66 -4.14 -27.43 20.51
C LEU A 66 -2.70 -27.93 20.74
N ARG A 67 -2.41 -28.51 21.92
CA ARG A 67 -1.11 -29.13 22.21
C ARG A 67 -0.80 -30.27 21.25
N THR A 68 -1.80 -31.10 20.91
CA THR A 68 -1.66 -32.17 19.92
C THR A 68 -1.39 -31.63 18.51
N TYR A 69 -2.09 -30.57 18.08
CA TYR A 69 -1.85 -29.91 16.80
C TYR A 69 -0.46 -29.27 16.73
N VAL A 70 0.00 -28.56 17.77
CA VAL A 70 1.36 -28.00 17.82
C VAL A 70 2.44 -29.09 17.79
N HIS A 71 2.26 -30.21 18.51
CA HIS A 71 3.18 -31.35 18.43
C HIS A 71 3.27 -31.94 17.02
N ARG A 72 2.12 -32.13 16.34
CA ARG A 72 2.07 -32.62 14.95
C ARG A 72 2.70 -31.65 13.96
N LEU A 73 2.45 -30.34 14.11
CA LEU A 73 3.08 -29.29 13.31
C LEU A 73 4.61 -29.28 13.47
N ARG A 74 5.12 -29.33 14.71
CA ARG A 74 6.57 -29.46 14.97
C ARG A 74 7.16 -30.67 14.24
N LYS A 75 6.55 -31.86 14.38
CA LYS A 75 7.03 -33.09 13.73
C LYS A 75 7.00 -32.99 12.19
N ALA A 76 6.05 -32.28 11.60
CA ALA A 76 5.96 -32.09 10.16
C ALA A 76 6.97 -31.07 9.61
N LEU A 77 7.15 -29.94 10.31
CA LEU A 77 8.06 -28.86 9.93
C LEU A 77 9.53 -29.20 10.23
N GLU A 78 9.80 -29.96 11.30
CA GLU A 78 11.15 -30.27 11.79
C GLU A 78 11.29 -31.75 12.22
N PRO A 79 11.20 -32.73 11.29
CA PRO A 79 11.25 -34.16 11.61
C PRO A 79 12.57 -34.65 12.24
N ALA A 80 13.62 -33.82 12.21
CA ALA A 80 14.93 -34.08 12.82
C ALA A 80 15.40 -32.89 13.72
N GLY A 81 14.46 -32.07 14.21
CA GLY A 81 14.78 -30.90 15.04
C GLY A 81 14.83 -31.20 16.53
N ASP A 82 15.87 -30.70 17.22
CA ASP A 82 15.85 -30.62 18.69
C ASP A 82 14.92 -29.49 19.16
N THR A 83 14.22 -29.73 20.27
CA THR A 83 13.11 -28.92 20.79
C THR A 83 13.55 -27.49 21.12
N ALA A 84 14.77 -27.30 21.62
CA ALA A 84 15.35 -25.98 21.91
C ALA A 84 15.58 -25.14 20.63
N SER A 85 15.71 -25.78 19.47
CA SER A 85 15.90 -25.11 18.18
C SER A 85 14.59 -24.80 17.43
N SER A 86 13.44 -25.29 17.92
CA SER A 86 12.22 -25.41 17.13
C SER A 86 11.66 -24.10 16.57
N VAL A 87 11.06 -24.21 15.37
CA VAL A 87 10.30 -23.20 14.62
C VAL A 87 9.02 -22.79 15.35
N ILE A 88 8.34 -23.69 16.06
CA ILE A 88 7.21 -23.32 16.94
C ILE A 88 7.67 -23.45 18.39
N ARG A 89 7.96 -22.34 19.06
CA ARG A 89 8.38 -22.33 20.47
C ARG A 89 7.17 -22.21 21.39
N ALA A 90 7.28 -22.76 22.60
CA ALA A 90 6.37 -22.45 23.69
C ALA A 90 6.98 -21.28 24.46
N VAL A 91 6.19 -20.22 24.70
CA VAL A 91 6.64 -18.98 25.34
C VAL A 91 5.51 -18.50 26.24
N GLY A 92 5.79 -18.30 27.53
CA GLY A 92 4.78 -17.97 28.54
C GLY A 92 3.63 -19.00 28.56
N ASP A 93 2.40 -18.52 28.47
CA ASP A 93 1.17 -19.33 28.36
C ASP A 93 0.81 -19.71 26.92
N GLY A 94 1.70 -19.46 25.95
CA GLY A 94 1.40 -19.43 24.53
C GLY A 94 2.46 -20.06 23.63
N TYR A 95 2.36 -19.77 22.34
CA TYR A 95 3.27 -20.24 21.30
C TYR A 95 3.75 -19.08 20.42
N GLN A 96 4.93 -19.23 19.84
CA GLN A 96 5.58 -18.25 18.97
C GLN A 96 6.18 -18.97 17.75
N LEU A 97 6.01 -18.42 16.55
CA LEU A 97 6.67 -18.93 15.34
C LEU A 97 8.02 -18.21 15.15
N THR A 98 9.12 -18.87 15.48
CA THR A 98 10.45 -18.28 15.45
C THR A 98 11.12 -18.52 14.09
N SER A 99 11.18 -17.48 13.26
CA SER A 99 11.65 -17.50 11.86
C SER A 99 10.83 -18.41 10.93
N PRO A 100 9.83 -17.88 10.20
CA PRO A 100 9.04 -18.65 9.24
C PRO A 100 9.81 -19.04 7.96
N GLY A 101 11.07 -18.61 7.78
CA GLY A 101 11.72 -18.71 6.47
C GLY A 101 11.07 -17.75 5.49
N GLU A 102 10.61 -18.23 4.34
CA GLU A 102 9.96 -17.42 3.30
C GLU A 102 8.43 -17.52 3.39
N LEU A 103 7.72 -16.40 3.48
CA LEU A 103 6.25 -16.33 3.53
C LEU A 103 5.74 -15.43 2.40
N ASP A 104 4.77 -15.93 1.62
CA ASP A 104 4.18 -15.18 0.49
C ASP A 104 3.57 -13.83 0.90
N LEU A 105 2.90 -13.75 2.04
CA LEU A 105 2.39 -12.49 2.60
C LEU A 105 3.50 -11.49 2.95
N SER A 106 4.67 -11.93 3.42
CA SER A 106 5.81 -11.05 3.69
C SER A 106 6.40 -10.52 2.38
N LEU A 107 6.66 -11.42 1.42
CA LEU A 107 7.18 -11.07 0.09
C LEU A 107 6.22 -10.13 -0.67
N PHE A 108 4.90 -10.33 -0.55
CA PHE A 108 3.89 -9.44 -1.11
C PHE A 108 4.04 -8.01 -0.57
N ARG A 109 4.16 -7.85 0.75
CA ARG A 109 4.33 -6.52 1.37
C ARG A 109 5.66 -5.88 1.02
N GLU A 110 6.73 -6.67 0.91
CA GLU A 110 8.06 -6.19 0.47
C GLU A 110 8.01 -5.67 -0.97
N LEU A 111 7.35 -6.40 -1.88
CA LEU A 111 7.15 -5.99 -3.28
C LEU A 111 6.23 -4.77 -3.40
N PHE A 112 5.13 -4.72 -2.63
CA PHE A 112 4.22 -3.57 -2.61
C PHE A 112 4.93 -2.30 -2.09
N ALA A 113 5.66 -2.41 -0.97
CA ALA A 113 6.46 -1.30 -0.44
C ALA A 113 7.62 -0.91 -1.37
N GLN A 114 8.16 -1.85 -2.16
CA GLN A 114 9.12 -1.53 -3.21
C GLN A 114 8.47 -0.78 -4.38
N ALA A 115 7.27 -1.15 -4.80
CA ALA A 115 6.54 -0.43 -5.84
C ALA A 115 6.27 1.03 -5.46
N GLU A 116 5.82 1.30 -4.23
CA GLU A 116 5.62 2.68 -3.76
C GLU A 116 6.93 3.49 -3.70
N ARG A 117 8.07 2.87 -3.34
CA ARG A 117 9.39 3.51 -3.46
C ARG A 117 9.75 3.85 -4.92
N LEU A 118 9.43 2.96 -5.86
CA LEU A 118 9.68 3.17 -7.30
C LEU A 118 8.79 4.27 -7.88
N ARG A 119 7.51 4.33 -7.51
CA ARG A 119 6.61 5.46 -7.82
C ARG A 119 7.14 6.79 -7.27
N GLY A 120 7.68 6.78 -6.04
CA GLY A 120 8.32 7.95 -5.43
C GLY A 120 9.51 8.52 -6.21
N VAL A 121 10.23 7.68 -6.97
CA VAL A 121 11.32 8.10 -7.88
C VAL A 121 10.89 8.16 -9.36
N ARG A 122 9.59 8.06 -9.65
CA ARG A 122 8.96 8.06 -10.98
C ARG A 122 9.35 6.89 -11.90
N ASP A 123 9.83 5.78 -11.34
CA ASP A 123 10.00 4.52 -12.09
C ASP A 123 8.67 3.76 -12.16
N ALA A 124 7.84 4.16 -13.13
CA ALA A 124 6.53 3.56 -13.36
C ALA A 124 6.64 2.11 -13.88
N GLN A 125 7.60 1.80 -14.76
CA GLN A 125 7.82 0.44 -15.27
C GLN A 125 8.23 -0.52 -14.14
N GLY A 126 9.17 -0.11 -13.28
CA GLY A 126 9.60 -0.87 -12.11
C GLY A 126 8.46 -1.06 -11.09
N ALA A 127 7.68 -0.01 -10.82
CA ALA A 127 6.51 -0.11 -9.96
C ALA A 127 5.45 -1.08 -10.49
N ALA A 128 5.09 -0.98 -11.78
CA ALA A 128 4.16 -1.89 -12.43
C ALA A 128 4.63 -3.35 -12.35
N LYS A 129 5.93 -3.59 -12.57
CA LYS A 129 6.53 -4.92 -12.41
C LYS A 129 6.41 -5.43 -10.97
N CYS A 130 6.82 -4.65 -9.97
CA CYS A 130 6.75 -5.10 -8.57
C CYS A 130 5.31 -5.39 -8.12
N LEU A 131 4.32 -4.63 -8.61
CA LEU A 131 2.90 -4.91 -8.35
C LEU A 131 2.39 -6.15 -9.09
N GLY A 132 2.85 -6.40 -10.32
CA GLY A 132 2.60 -7.64 -11.05
C GLY A 132 3.18 -8.87 -10.35
N ASP A 133 4.45 -8.80 -9.94
CA ASP A 133 5.14 -9.85 -9.18
C ASP A 133 4.44 -10.12 -7.84
N ALA A 134 3.98 -9.07 -7.14
CA ALA A 134 3.22 -9.20 -5.89
C ALA A 134 1.86 -9.90 -6.11
N LEU A 135 1.08 -9.44 -7.09
CA LEU A 135 -0.24 -10.04 -7.39
C LEU A 135 -0.10 -11.49 -7.90
N GLY A 136 0.99 -11.82 -8.59
CA GLY A 136 1.33 -13.19 -8.99
C GLY A 136 1.57 -14.18 -7.84
N LEU A 137 1.72 -13.69 -6.59
CA LEU A 137 1.80 -14.57 -5.41
C LEU A 137 0.44 -15.17 -5.03
N TRP A 138 -0.67 -14.56 -5.43
CA TRP A 138 -2.02 -14.98 -5.05
C TRP A 138 -2.50 -16.20 -5.84
N ARG A 139 -2.98 -17.22 -5.12
CA ARG A 139 -3.40 -18.52 -5.66
C ARG A 139 -4.82 -18.85 -5.21
N GLY A 140 -5.74 -17.94 -5.52
CA GLY A 140 -7.14 -17.95 -5.09
C GLY A 140 -7.35 -17.23 -3.75
N THR A 141 -8.51 -17.46 -3.13
CA THR A 141 -8.89 -16.86 -1.84
C THR A 141 -7.84 -17.09 -0.76
N ALA A 142 -7.49 -16.04 -0.01
CA ALA A 142 -6.60 -16.15 1.15
C ALA A 142 -7.10 -17.20 2.16
N LEU A 143 -6.18 -17.85 2.87
CA LEU A 143 -6.45 -18.83 3.93
C LEU A 143 -7.39 -20.00 3.52
N ALA A 144 -7.52 -20.31 2.23
CA ALA A 144 -8.54 -21.24 1.74
C ALA A 144 -8.45 -22.62 2.40
N GLY A 145 -9.61 -23.15 2.82
CA GLY A 145 -9.69 -24.42 3.56
C GLY A 145 -9.32 -24.31 5.04
N VAL A 146 -9.29 -23.09 5.61
CA VAL A 146 -9.47 -22.77 7.04
C VAL A 146 -10.88 -22.16 7.23
N ARG A 147 -11.41 -22.18 8.46
CA ARG A 147 -12.73 -21.65 8.84
C ARG A 147 -12.66 -21.02 10.25
N GLY A 148 -13.63 -20.17 10.57
CA GLY A 148 -13.81 -19.53 11.88
C GLY A 148 -13.62 -18.02 11.80
N GLU A 149 -14.33 -17.28 12.65
CA GLU A 149 -14.48 -15.82 12.60
C GLU A 149 -13.14 -15.06 12.45
N TYR A 150 -12.09 -15.51 13.14
CA TYR A 150 -10.75 -14.93 13.00
C TYR A 150 -10.19 -15.10 11.57
N ALA A 151 -10.30 -16.30 10.99
CA ALA A 151 -9.87 -16.55 9.62
C ALA A 151 -10.72 -15.77 8.61
N ASP A 152 -12.00 -15.53 8.90
CA ASP A 152 -12.90 -14.76 8.05
C ASP A 152 -12.53 -13.26 8.07
N SER A 153 -12.29 -12.71 9.27
CA SER A 153 -11.73 -11.35 9.45
C SER A 153 -10.36 -11.18 8.79
N GLN A 154 -9.47 -12.18 8.88
CA GLN A 154 -8.17 -12.11 8.22
C GLN A 154 -8.26 -12.32 6.71
N ARG A 155 -9.27 -13.04 6.18
CA ARG A 155 -9.55 -13.07 4.74
C ARG A 155 -9.95 -11.69 4.23
N GLN A 156 -10.96 -11.06 4.82
CA GLN A 156 -11.37 -9.70 4.44
C GLN A 156 -10.19 -8.72 4.42
N ARG A 157 -9.39 -8.68 5.50
CA ARG A 157 -8.21 -7.79 5.59
C ARG A 157 -7.13 -8.09 4.55
N LEU A 158 -7.01 -9.34 4.11
CA LEU A 158 -6.10 -9.74 3.04
C LEU A 158 -6.66 -9.36 1.67
N ASP A 159 -7.96 -9.55 1.43
CA ASP A 159 -8.62 -9.17 0.18
C ASP A 159 -8.63 -7.64 0.01
N GLU A 160 -8.83 -6.84 1.08
CA GLU A 160 -8.62 -5.38 1.09
C GLU A 160 -7.19 -4.97 0.67
N LEU A 161 -6.18 -5.73 1.13
CA LEU A 161 -4.78 -5.52 0.78
C LEU A 161 -4.49 -5.90 -0.68
N ARG A 162 -5.16 -6.95 -1.21
CA ARG A 162 -5.10 -7.31 -2.64
C ARG A 162 -5.69 -6.20 -3.51
N LEU A 163 -6.90 -5.75 -3.20
CA LEU A 163 -7.59 -4.67 -3.93
C LEU A 163 -6.79 -3.37 -3.93
N SER A 164 -6.06 -3.09 -2.85
CA SER A 164 -5.15 -1.95 -2.78
C SER A 164 -3.97 -2.06 -3.75
N ALA A 165 -3.42 -3.25 -3.96
CA ALA A 165 -2.37 -3.50 -4.95
C ALA A 165 -2.89 -3.57 -6.39
N GLU A 166 -4.11 -4.07 -6.60
CA GLU A 166 -4.78 -4.02 -7.90
C GLU A 166 -5.06 -2.56 -8.30
N ALA A 167 -5.61 -1.74 -7.39
CA ALA A 167 -5.81 -0.31 -7.62
C ALA A 167 -4.49 0.43 -7.91
N ALA A 168 -3.43 0.18 -7.14
CA ALA A 168 -2.11 0.76 -7.38
C ALA A 168 -1.56 0.35 -8.77
N ARG A 169 -1.76 -0.90 -9.18
CA ARG A 169 -1.31 -1.40 -10.48
C ARG A 169 -2.06 -0.74 -11.64
N ARG A 170 -3.39 -0.65 -11.54
CA ARG A 170 -4.24 0.06 -12.52
C ARG A 170 -3.83 1.53 -12.67
N ALA A 171 -3.53 2.21 -11.57
CA ALA A 171 -3.07 3.60 -11.60
C ALA A 171 -1.74 3.75 -12.37
N VAL A 172 -0.75 2.91 -12.09
CA VAL A 172 0.56 2.95 -12.79
C VAL A 172 0.44 2.53 -14.26
N GLU A 173 -0.41 1.56 -14.61
CA GLU A 173 -0.70 1.21 -16.00
C GLU A 173 -1.39 2.37 -16.77
N LEU A 174 -2.19 3.19 -16.08
CA LEU A 174 -2.77 4.43 -16.64
C LEU A 174 -1.77 5.59 -16.73
N GLU A 175 -0.71 5.62 -15.92
CA GLU A 175 0.44 6.52 -16.08
C GLU A 175 1.31 6.11 -17.29
N LEU A 176 1.47 4.80 -17.53
CA LEU A 176 2.27 4.21 -18.63
C LEU A 176 1.59 4.23 -20.02
N GLY A 177 0.39 4.78 -20.15
CA GLY A 177 -0.33 4.85 -21.43
C GLY A 177 -1.18 3.62 -21.78
N GLY A 178 -1.26 2.60 -20.90
CA GLY A 178 -1.94 1.31 -21.14
C GLY A 178 -3.48 1.37 -21.08
N HIS A 179 -4.10 2.41 -21.62
CA HIS A 179 -5.48 2.80 -21.32
C HIS A 179 -6.55 1.76 -21.71
N GLU A 180 -6.43 1.10 -22.87
CA GLU A 180 -7.41 0.10 -23.31
C GLU A 180 -7.35 -1.17 -22.46
N GLN A 181 -6.15 -1.68 -22.18
CA GLN A 181 -5.93 -2.83 -21.31
C GLN A 181 -6.42 -2.54 -19.88
N ALA A 182 -6.08 -1.36 -19.34
CA ALA A 182 -6.56 -0.90 -18.05
C ALA A 182 -8.10 -0.83 -18.02
N ALA A 183 -8.74 -0.27 -19.06
CA ALA A 183 -10.21 -0.22 -19.14
C ALA A 183 -10.84 -1.62 -19.15
N SER A 184 -10.24 -2.59 -19.85
CA SER A 184 -10.73 -3.97 -19.88
C SER A 184 -10.64 -4.63 -18.49
N GLU A 185 -9.50 -4.52 -17.80
CA GLU A 185 -9.32 -5.13 -16.48
C GLU A 185 -10.10 -4.39 -15.38
N LEU A 186 -10.21 -3.05 -15.46
CA LEU A 186 -11.07 -2.25 -14.57
C LEU A 186 -12.56 -2.56 -14.76
N THR A 187 -13.01 -2.94 -15.96
CA THR A 187 -14.40 -3.37 -16.17
C THR A 187 -14.72 -4.63 -15.36
N GLY A 188 -13.77 -5.57 -15.26
CA GLY A 188 -13.91 -6.75 -14.38
C GLY A 188 -13.94 -6.37 -12.90
N LEU A 189 -12.98 -5.56 -12.43
CA LEU A 189 -12.93 -5.09 -11.04
C LEU A 189 -14.18 -4.29 -10.63
N VAL A 190 -14.77 -3.52 -11.54
CA VAL A 190 -16.04 -2.81 -11.34
C VAL A 190 -17.24 -3.76 -11.27
N ALA A 191 -17.22 -4.90 -11.93
CA ALA A 191 -18.27 -5.91 -11.81
C ALA A 191 -18.16 -6.70 -10.49
N GLU A 192 -16.95 -6.97 -10.01
CA GLU A 192 -16.69 -7.67 -8.74
C GLU A 192 -16.86 -6.73 -7.51
N HIS A 193 -16.54 -5.44 -7.66
CA HIS A 193 -16.57 -4.43 -6.60
C HIS A 193 -17.36 -3.18 -7.03
N PRO A 194 -18.68 -3.29 -7.27
CA PRO A 194 -19.47 -2.25 -7.96
C PRO A 194 -19.64 -0.93 -7.19
N LEU A 195 -19.43 -0.96 -5.87
CA LEU A 195 -19.47 0.17 -4.95
C LEU A 195 -18.09 0.85 -4.71
N ASP A 196 -16.99 0.31 -5.23
CA ASP A 196 -15.68 0.96 -5.08
C ASP A 196 -15.50 2.06 -6.13
N GLU A 197 -15.76 3.29 -5.72
CA GLU A 197 -15.68 4.48 -6.56
C GLU A 197 -14.30 4.71 -7.20
N ARG A 198 -13.22 4.15 -6.63
CA ARG A 198 -11.86 4.31 -7.17
C ARG A 198 -11.68 3.52 -8.46
N PHE A 199 -12.25 2.31 -8.53
CA PHE A 199 -12.26 1.54 -9.79
C PHE A 199 -13.17 2.18 -10.82
N ARG A 200 -14.31 2.78 -10.41
CA ARG A 200 -15.18 3.58 -11.28
C ARG A 200 -14.45 4.80 -11.85
N GLU A 201 -13.74 5.56 -11.01
CA GLU A 201 -12.97 6.74 -11.43
C GLU A 201 -11.85 6.37 -12.40
N MET A 202 -11.05 5.35 -12.08
CA MET A 202 -10.01 4.86 -12.99
C MET A 202 -10.58 4.33 -14.30
N LEU A 203 -11.74 3.66 -14.29
CA LEU A 203 -12.40 3.17 -15.50
C LEU A 203 -12.89 4.35 -16.37
N MET A 204 -13.46 5.39 -15.77
CA MET A 204 -13.82 6.63 -16.48
C MET A 204 -12.61 7.29 -17.13
N LEU A 205 -11.49 7.40 -16.40
CA LEU A 205 -10.25 7.97 -16.91
C LEU A 205 -9.67 7.12 -18.06
N ALA A 206 -9.68 5.79 -17.92
CA ALA A 206 -9.22 4.85 -18.94
C ALA A 206 -10.04 4.97 -20.23
N LEU A 207 -11.37 4.96 -20.10
CA LEU A 207 -12.31 5.11 -21.22
C LEU A 207 -12.16 6.48 -21.90
N TYR A 208 -12.07 7.57 -21.13
CA TYR A 208 -11.87 8.91 -21.66
C TYR A 208 -10.55 9.04 -22.44
N ARG A 209 -9.43 8.57 -21.87
CA ARG A 209 -8.12 8.56 -22.54
C ARG A 209 -8.08 7.67 -23.79
N SER A 210 -8.93 6.65 -23.85
CA SER A 210 -9.16 5.82 -25.05
C SER A 210 -10.18 6.43 -26.03
N GLY A 211 -10.52 7.72 -25.91
CA GLY A 211 -11.49 8.42 -26.77
C GLY A 211 -12.97 8.05 -26.54
N ARG A 212 -13.26 7.14 -25.61
CA ARG A 212 -14.62 6.62 -25.32
C ARG A 212 -15.37 7.47 -24.30
N GLN A 213 -15.37 8.80 -24.47
CA GLN A 213 -15.98 9.78 -23.55
C GLN A 213 -17.43 9.44 -23.18
N ALA A 214 -18.25 9.02 -24.15
CA ALA A 214 -19.64 8.63 -23.90
C ALA A 214 -19.77 7.42 -22.94
N ALA A 215 -18.85 6.47 -23.00
CA ALA A 215 -18.81 5.33 -22.08
C ALA A 215 -18.35 5.76 -20.67
N ALA A 216 -17.34 6.65 -20.58
CA ALA A 216 -16.93 7.23 -19.29
C ALA A 216 -18.08 7.97 -18.59
N LEU A 217 -18.86 8.77 -19.34
CA LEU A 217 -20.04 9.45 -18.79
C LEU A 217 -21.19 8.49 -18.42
N ALA A 218 -21.27 7.30 -19.02
CA ALA A 218 -22.20 6.25 -18.63
C ALA A 218 -21.79 5.59 -17.30
N THR A 219 -20.50 5.25 -17.13
CA THR A 219 -19.95 4.65 -15.89
C THR A 219 -20.30 5.45 -14.64
N TYR A 220 -20.31 6.79 -14.73
CA TYR A 220 -20.74 7.67 -13.63
C TYR A 220 -22.23 7.54 -13.29
N ARG A 221 -23.09 7.51 -14.31
CA ARG A 221 -24.56 7.46 -14.14
C ARG A 221 -25.01 6.12 -13.56
N GLU A 222 -24.35 5.04 -13.95
CA GLU A 222 -24.53 3.72 -13.34
C GLU A 222 -24.27 3.74 -11.84
N VAL A 223 -23.09 4.23 -11.41
CA VAL A 223 -22.73 4.23 -9.98
C VAL A 223 -23.49 5.29 -9.18
N GLN A 224 -23.87 6.43 -9.76
CA GLN A 224 -24.80 7.36 -9.11
C GLN A 224 -26.16 6.69 -8.83
N THR A 225 -26.70 5.95 -9.80
CA THR A 225 -27.97 5.21 -9.62
C THR A 225 -27.82 4.12 -8.55
N LEU A 226 -26.68 3.41 -8.54
CA LEU A 226 -26.39 2.36 -7.57
C LEU A 226 -26.22 2.88 -6.14
N LEU A 227 -25.40 3.93 -5.94
CA LEU A 227 -25.15 4.51 -4.61
C LEU A 227 -26.43 5.14 -4.02
N ALA A 228 -27.23 5.82 -4.84
CA ALA A 228 -28.53 6.35 -4.42
C ALA A 228 -29.54 5.24 -4.06
N GLY A 229 -29.49 4.09 -4.75
CA GLY A 229 -30.39 2.95 -4.51
C GLY A 229 -30.00 2.08 -3.30
N GLU A 230 -28.72 1.71 -3.18
CA GLU A 230 -28.23 0.77 -2.17
C GLU A 230 -27.85 1.44 -0.84
N LEU A 231 -27.34 2.68 -0.90
CA LEU A 231 -26.77 3.40 0.27
C LEU A 231 -27.46 4.73 0.58
N GLY A 232 -28.27 5.26 -0.35
CA GLY A 232 -28.92 6.57 -0.19
C GLY A 232 -27.98 7.77 -0.26
N VAL A 233 -26.82 7.63 -0.93
CA VAL A 233 -25.79 8.68 -1.03
C VAL A 233 -25.45 9.01 -2.49
N ASP A 234 -25.00 10.24 -2.74
CA ASP A 234 -24.39 10.63 -4.01
C ASP A 234 -22.93 10.15 -4.12
N PRO A 235 -22.38 10.04 -5.34
CA PRO A 235 -20.95 9.80 -5.58
C PRO A 235 -20.01 10.76 -4.85
N GLY A 236 -18.86 10.26 -4.41
CA GLY A 236 -17.81 11.02 -3.72
C GLY A 236 -17.12 12.10 -4.59
N PRO A 237 -16.50 13.11 -3.96
CA PRO A 237 -16.04 14.32 -4.65
C PRO A 237 -14.95 14.10 -5.70
N ALA A 238 -14.12 13.06 -5.56
CA ALA A 238 -13.11 12.70 -6.57
C ALA A 238 -13.78 12.22 -7.88
N LEU A 239 -14.71 11.28 -7.76
CA LEU A 239 -15.49 10.76 -8.88
C LEU A 239 -16.37 11.84 -9.52
N GLN A 240 -16.97 12.74 -8.72
CA GLN A 240 -17.65 13.93 -9.24
C GLN A 240 -16.71 14.87 -10.02
N ALA A 241 -15.53 15.17 -9.49
CA ALA A 241 -14.56 16.04 -10.15
C ALA A 241 -14.06 15.45 -11.49
N THR A 242 -13.77 14.15 -11.51
CA THR A 242 -13.41 13.43 -12.73
C THR A 242 -14.57 13.40 -13.73
N TYR A 243 -15.83 13.21 -13.29
CA TYR A 243 -17.01 13.36 -14.16
C TYR A 243 -17.11 14.75 -14.79
N GLN A 244 -16.98 15.82 -14.01
CA GLN A 244 -17.08 17.20 -14.52
C GLN A 244 -15.98 17.52 -15.55
N ARG A 245 -14.74 17.07 -15.29
CA ARG A 245 -13.62 17.26 -16.23
C ARG A 245 -13.81 16.44 -17.52
N VAL A 246 -14.30 15.20 -17.44
CA VAL A 246 -14.68 14.39 -18.61
C VAL A 246 -15.84 15.01 -19.39
N LEU A 247 -16.82 15.59 -18.71
CA LEU A 247 -17.97 16.28 -19.32
C LEU A 247 -17.55 17.54 -20.08
N GLN A 248 -16.56 18.27 -19.56
CA GLN A 248 -15.97 19.46 -20.19
C GLN A 248 -14.95 19.15 -21.32
N ALA A 249 -14.69 17.86 -21.60
CA ALA A 249 -13.63 17.42 -22.51
C ALA A 249 -12.25 18.01 -22.18
N ASP A 250 -11.90 18.03 -20.89
CA ASP A 250 -10.63 18.57 -20.40
C ASP A 250 -9.42 17.85 -21.02
N ALA A 251 -8.59 18.60 -21.75
CA ALA A 251 -7.34 18.10 -22.32
C ALA A 251 -6.31 17.75 -21.23
N GLY A 252 -6.37 18.37 -20.05
CA GLY A 252 -5.55 18.06 -18.88
C GLY A 252 -5.93 16.76 -18.15
N LEU A 253 -6.95 16.03 -18.62
CA LEU A 253 -7.18 14.63 -18.25
C LEU A 253 -6.50 13.63 -19.19
N LEU A 254 -6.24 14.02 -20.44
CA LEU A 254 -5.48 13.20 -21.37
C LEU A 254 -4.07 12.99 -20.80
N ALA A 255 -3.47 11.82 -21.05
CA ALA A 255 -2.06 11.66 -20.73
C ALA A 255 -1.25 12.67 -21.57
N PRO A 256 -0.19 13.30 -21.03
CA PRO A 256 0.78 13.95 -21.90
C PRO A 256 1.27 12.91 -22.90
N PRO A 257 1.46 13.25 -24.19
CA PRO A 257 1.88 12.27 -25.17
C PRO A 257 3.17 11.61 -24.69
N VAL A 258 3.10 10.30 -24.45
CA VAL A 258 4.29 9.48 -24.17
C VAL A 258 5.27 9.82 -25.29
N PRO A 259 6.51 10.26 -24.99
CA PRO A 259 7.49 10.55 -26.03
C PRO A 259 7.61 9.30 -26.87
N ALA A 260 7.13 9.36 -28.12
CA ALA A 260 7.04 8.18 -28.96
C ALA A 260 8.46 7.64 -29.11
N GLU A 261 8.74 6.49 -28.49
CA GLU A 261 10.02 5.80 -28.61
C GLU A 261 10.27 5.67 -30.11
N PRO A 262 11.28 6.39 -30.65
CA PRO A 262 11.19 6.99 -31.98
C PRO A 262 10.92 5.89 -32.99
N ALA A 263 9.66 5.86 -33.46
CA ALA A 263 9.02 4.65 -33.96
C ALA A 263 9.97 3.96 -34.92
N GLN A 264 10.47 2.78 -34.54
CA GLN A 264 11.60 2.13 -35.23
C GLN A 264 11.23 2.03 -36.70
N VAL A 265 11.78 2.96 -37.49
CA VAL A 265 11.35 3.14 -38.88
C VAL A 265 11.64 1.81 -39.52
N PRO A 266 10.60 1.05 -39.96
CA PRO A 266 10.77 -0.34 -40.31
C PRO A 266 11.85 -0.36 -41.36
N THR A 267 13.02 -0.89 -40.98
CA THR A 267 14.25 -0.58 -41.73
C THR A 267 14.01 -1.11 -43.12
N SER A 268 13.84 -0.18 -44.05
CA SER A 268 13.57 -0.52 -45.44
C SER A 268 14.86 -1.15 -45.92
N VAL A 269 14.91 -2.48 -45.78
CA VAL A 269 15.84 -3.34 -46.47
C VAL A 269 15.50 -3.08 -47.92
N LEU A 270 16.20 -2.12 -48.51
CA LEU A 270 16.09 -1.79 -49.92
C LEU A 270 16.25 -3.11 -50.64
N ALA A 271 15.14 -3.60 -51.18
CA ALA A 271 15.12 -4.83 -51.92
C ALA A 271 15.95 -4.58 -53.16
N VAL A 272 17.26 -4.89 -53.06
CA VAL A 272 18.21 -4.80 -54.16
C VAL A 272 17.57 -5.55 -55.31
N PRO A 273 17.23 -4.88 -56.42
CA PRO A 273 16.53 -5.55 -57.50
C PRO A 273 17.41 -6.69 -57.98
N ALA A 274 16.96 -7.93 -57.78
CA ALA A 274 17.65 -9.09 -58.28
C ALA A 274 17.59 -9.02 -59.80
N GLN A 275 18.67 -8.54 -60.43
CA GLN A 275 18.79 -8.54 -61.88
C GLN A 275 18.71 -10.00 -62.35
N LEU A 276 17.92 -10.23 -63.40
CA LEU A 276 17.92 -11.51 -64.08
C LEU A 276 19.33 -11.79 -64.63
N PRO A 277 19.78 -13.06 -64.64
CA PRO A 277 21.02 -13.42 -65.32
C PRO A 277 20.95 -13.06 -66.82
N ASP A 278 22.06 -12.59 -67.37
CA ASP A 278 22.20 -12.44 -68.82
C ASP A 278 22.24 -13.81 -69.52
N ASP A 279 21.49 -13.94 -70.59
CA ASP A 279 21.30 -15.14 -71.40
C ASP A 279 21.90 -14.92 -72.81
N PRO A 280 22.44 -15.94 -73.48
CA PRO A 280 23.69 -16.59 -73.08
C PRO A 280 24.76 -16.54 -74.20
N VAL A 281 26.01 -16.91 -73.88
CA VAL A 281 27.04 -17.19 -74.90
C VAL A 281 27.41 -18.66 -74.89
N VAL A 282 27.23 -19.31 -76.04
CA VAL A 282 27.50 -20.74 -76.25
C VAL A 282 29.00 -21.03 -76.31
N LEU A 283 29.44 -22.03 -75.56
CA LEU A 283 30.64 -22.81 -75.85
C LEU A 283 30.32 -24.31 -75.73
N VAL A 284 30.95 -25.12 -76.57
CA VAL A 284 30.64 -26.54 -76.79
C VAL A 284 31.87 -27.38 -76.43
N ASP A 285 31.64 -28.65 -76.07
CA ASP A 285 32.65 -29.69 -75.87
C ASP A 285 33.54 -29.53 -74.59
N ARG A 286 34.01 -30.61 -73.93
CA ARG A 286 33.87 -32.05 -74.22
C ARG A 286 34.03 -32.94 -72.98
N ASP A 287 33.61 -34.20 -73.12
CA ASP A 287 33.97 -35.42 -72.38
C ASP A 287 35.09 -35.33 -71.31
N THR A 288 34.77 -35.69 -70.06
CA THR A 288 35.33 -36.82 -69.26
C THR A 288 35.00 -36.62 -67.77
N SER A 289 34.20 -37.45 -67.10
CA SER A 289 34.39 -38.86 -66.71
C SER A 289 35.19 -39.07 -65.41
N ARG A 290 34.49 -39.60 -64.39
CA ARG A 290 35.02 -40.45 -63.29
C ARG A 290 35.87 -39.70 -62.22
N GLU A 291 35.94 -40.11 -60.95
CA GLU A 291 35.20 -41.14 -60.19
C GLU A 291 35.18 -40.82 -58.67
N GLU A 292 34.58 -41.71 -57.88
CA GLU A 292 34.94 -42.14 -56.50
C GLU A 292 36.16 -41.47 -55.82
N THR A 293 36.23 -41.19 -54.50
CA THR A 293 35.51 -41.64 -53.27
C THR A 293 35.80 -40.59 -52.17
N GLY A 294 35.34 -40.61 -50.90
CA GLY A 294 34.56 -41.57 -50.11
C GLY A 294 35.14 -41.68 -48.68
N GLY A 295 34.30 -41.59 -47.65
CA GLY A 295 34.63 -41.94 -46.25
C GLY A 295 35.08 -40.80 -45.30
N PRO A 296 35.13 -41.06 -43.96
CA PRO A 296 35.16 -40.00 -42.94
C PRO A 296 36.31 -40.14 -41.88
N ASP A 297 36.39 -39.20 -40.91
CA ASP A 297 36.06 -39.45 -39.47
C ASP A 297 36.83 -38.58 -38.43
N THR A 298 36.18 -38.35 -37.28
CA THR A 298 36.71 -38.08 -35.92
C THR A 298 37.42 -36.78 -35.44
N ARG A 299 37.06 -36.44 -34.17
CA ARG A 299 37.91 -36.03 -33.01
C ARG A 299 38.27 -34.56 -32.71
N THR A 300 37.32 -33.89 -32.06
CA THR A 300 37.39 -33.37 -30.65
C THR A 300 38.74 -32.98 -29.98
N ARG A 301 38.82 -31.75 -29.43
CA ARG A 301 39.10 -31.34 -27.99
C ARG A 301 39.28 -29.79 -27.91
N ARG A 302 38.77 -29.02 -26.91
CA ARG A 302 39.13 -28.83 -25.46
C ARG A 302 40.57 -28.30 -25.26
N LEU A 303 40.94 -27.29 -24.45
CA LEU A 303 40.37 -26.40 -23.38
C LEU A 303 41.05 -24.98 -23.51
N ARG A 304 40.65 -23.79 -23.00
CA ARG A 304 40.03 -23.23 -21.75
C ARG A 304 41.01 -22.95 -20.56
N TRP A 305 41.35 -21.66 -20.27
CA TRP A 305 41.29 -20.95 -18.94
C TRP A 305 42.30 -19.77 -18.67
N MET A 306 41.81 -18.70 -17.98
CA MET A 306 42.44 -17.79 -16.93
C MET A 306 43.72 -16.98 -17.25
N LEU A 307 44.04 -15.80 -16.65
CA LEU A 307 43.92 -15.20 -15.27
C LEU A 307 43.39 -13.72 -15.34
N ALA A 308 42.85 -12.97 -14.35
CA ALA A 308 43.14 -12.64 -12.92
C ALA A 308 44.42 -11.77 -12.70
N GLY A 309 44.50 -10.68 -11.89
CA GLY A 309 43.63 -9.92 -10.93
C GLY A 309 44.40 -8.64 -10.44
N SER A 310 44.15 -7.82 -9.38
CA SER A 310 43.06 -7.53 -8.39
C SER A 310 43.51 -6.31 -7.49
N GLY A 311 42.63 -5.52 -6.80
CA GLY A 311 43.08 -4.47 -5.83
C GLY A 311 42.02 -3.56 -5.12
N LEU A 312 42.39 -2.95 -3.97
CA LEU A 312 41.57 -2.01 -3.13
C LEU A 312 42.33 -0.70 -2.79
N ALA A 313 41.60 0.37 -2.40
CA ALA A 313 42.08 1.47 -1.54
C ALA A 313 40.92 2.17 -0.79
N MET A 314 41.22 2.97 0.25
CA MET A 314 40.25 3.67 1.11
C MET A 314 40.79 5.06 1.53
N ALA A 315 39.95 6.09 1.61
CA ALA A 315 40.34 7.43 2.08
C ALA A 315 39.17 8.22 2.71
N LEU A 316 39.51 9.13 3.62
CA LEU A 316 38.59 9.96 4.41
C LEU A 316 39.22 11.36 4.55
N LEU A 317 38.49 12.44 4.27
CA LEU A 317 38.85 13.81 4.65
C LEU A 317 37.66 14.77 4.51
N ALA A 318 37.69 15.89 5.24
CA ALA A 318 36.59 16.85 5.35
C ALA A 318 37.01 18.24 4.84
N CYS A 319 36.04 19.12 4.59
CA CYS A 319 36.30 20.54 4.36
C CYS A 319 35.14 21.42 4.86
N ILE A 320 35.47 22.58 5.46
CA ILE A 320 34.54 23.62 5.93
C ILE A 320 35.02 24.95 5.33
N PRO A 321 34.09 25.75 4.78
CA PRO A 321 34.05 27.18 5.13
C PRO A 321 32.58 27.70 5.22
N TYR A 322 32.27 28.90 5.71
CA TYR A 322 32.82 29.78 6.76
C TYR A 322 31.76 30.89 6.98
N LEU A 323 31.82 31.65 8.08
CA LEU A 323 30.84 32.70 8.41
C LEU A 323 30.65 33.76 7.33
N VAL A 324 29.40 34.22 7.16
CA VAL A 324 29.05 35.63 7.39
C VAL A 324 27.78 35.69 8.25
N ALA A 325 27.79 36.50 9.30
CA ALA A 325 26.59 36.96 9.99
C ALA A 325 26.55 38.49 9.90
N VAL A 326 25.39 39.05 9.55
CA VAL A 326 25.14 40.50 9.56
C VAL A 326 23.96 40.76 10.46
N SER A 327 24.19 41.56 11.50
CA SER A 327 23.13 42.18 12.30
C SER A 327 22.60 43.41 11.59
N GLY A 328 21.28 43.52 11.47
CA GLY A 328 20.60 44.75 11.05
C GLY A 328 19.33 44.90 11.87
N SER A 329 19.33 45.86 12.80
CA SER A 329 18.09 46.42 13.34
C SER A 329 17.66 47.59 12.44
N ASP A 330 16.36 47.76 12.25
CA ASP A 330 15.62 48.91 12.77
C ASP A 330 14.15 48.82 12.32
N SER A 331 13.34 49.80 12.71
CA SER A 331 11.89 49.69 12.83
C SER A 331 11.10 50.32 11.68
N ASP A 332 9.81 49.98 11.69
CA ASP A 332 8.65 50.84 11.36
C ASP A 332 8.17 51.08 9.90
N GLU A 333 6.84 51.06 9.83
CA GLU A 333 5.88 51.69 8.90
C GLU A 333 6.03 51.58 7.36
N GLY A 334 5.09 50.82 6.78
CA GLY A 334 4.25 51.34 5.68
C GLY A 334 4.48 50.78 4.28
N GLY A 335 3.38 50.56 3.55
CA GLY A 335 3.41 50.30 2.09
C GLY A 335 2.59 49.10 1.64
N SER A 336 1.41 49.34 1.05
CA SER A 336 0.62 48.30 0.39
C SER A 336 1.23 47.92 -0.97
N THR A 337 1.60 46.65 -1.14
CA THR A 337 1.60 45.99 -2.46
C THR A 337 1.00 44.59 -2.33
N ALA A 338 -0.01 44.29 -3.16
CA ALA A 338 -0.64 42.97 -3.20
C ALA A 338 0.20 42.02 -4.05
N GLY A 339 1.15 41.32 -3.42
CA GLY A 339 1.75 40.13 -4.01
C GLY A 339 0.69 39.05 -4.28
N PRO A 340 0.91 38.11 -5.22
CA PRO A 340 -0.05 37.04 -5.49
C PRO A 340 -0.31 36.24 -4.22
N SER A 341 -1.60 36.06 -3.87
CA SER A 341 -1.97 35.31 -2.67
C SER A 341 -1.37 33.91 -2.71
N PRO A 342 -0.64 33.46 -1.67
CA PRO A 342 -0.20 32.07 -1.60
C PRO A 342 -1.42 31.17 -1.64
N SER A 343 -1.42 30.19 -2.53
CA SER A 343 -2.59 29.37 -2.83
C SER A 343 -3.06 28.58 -1.60
N LYS A 344 -4.39 28.57 -1.39
CA LYS A 344 -5.06 27.76 -0.36
C LYS A 344 -4.51 26.32 -0.39
N PRO A 345 -4.12 25.71 0.75
CA PRO A 345 -3.63 24.34 0.77
C PRO A 345 -4.73 23.38 0.30
N ALA A 346 -4.47 22.65 -0.78
CA ALA A 346 -5.49 21.94 -1.56
C ALA A 346 -6.05 20.63 -0.94
N SER A 347 -5.70 20.33 0.32
CA SER A 347 -6.08 19.07 0.98
C SER A 347 -6.03 19.20 2.50
N GLY A 348 -7.10 19.75 3.08
CA GLY A 348 -7.34 19.77 4.53
C GLY A 348 -8.81 19.48 4.82
N VAL A 349 -9.10 19.08 6.06
CA VAL A 349 -10.44 18.77 6.56
C VAL A 349 -10.72 19.54 7.84
N ALA A 350 -11.95 20.00 7.99
CA ALA A 350 -12.44 20.46 9.28
C ALA A 350 -12.71 19.26 10.20
N ILE A 351 -12.34 19.38 11.48
CA ILE A 351 -12.62 18.34 12.50
C ILE A 351 -13.80 18.81 13.34
N GLN A 352 -14.98 18.25 13.08
CA GLN A 352 -16.27 18.69 13.63
C GLN A 352 -16.69 17.85 14.85
N SER A 353 -17.21 18.51 15.89
CA SER A 353 -17.77 17.95 17.13
C SER A 353 -19.20 17.44 16.91
N HIS A 354 -19.49 16.18 17.24
CA HIS A 354 -20.87 15.65 17.22
C HIS A 354 -21.78 16.27 18.30
N ALA A 355 -21.22 16.87 19.34
CA ALA A 355 -22.02 17.48 20.41
C ALA A 355 -22.60 18.86 20.04
N SER A 356 -22.12 19.49 18.95
CA SER A 356 -22.42 20.90 18.68
C SER A 356 -22.19 21.39 17.25
N ASP A 357 -21.84 20.50 16.32
CA ASP A 357 -21.51 20.80 14.91
C ASP A 357 -20.37 21.82 14.72
N ARG A 358 -19.57 22.05 15.77
CA ARG A 358 -18.45 23.02 15.79
C ARG A 358 -17.12 22.40 15.42
N CYS A 359 -16.29 23.18 14.75
CA CYS A 359 -14.99 22.76 14.24
C CYS A 359 -13.87 23.06 15.25
N ILE A 360 -12.88 22.18 15.36
CA ILE A 360 -11.64 22.45 16.10
C ILE A 360 -10.87 23.59 15.41
N ASP A 361 -10.61 24.66 16.15
CA ASP A 361 -9.95 25.87 15.68
C ASP A 361 -8.51 25.94 16.22
N GLY A 362 -7.55 25.98 15.29
CA GLY A 362 -6.11 26.12 15.52
C GLY A 362 -5.69 27.41 16.24
N GLY A 363 -6.56 28.41 16.30
CA GLY A 363 -6.34 29.66 17.02
C GLY A 363 -5.17 30.48 16.47
N THR A 364 -4.37 31.01 17.38
CA THR A 364 -3.11 31.71 17.11
C THR A 364 -2.03 31.12 17.99
N LEU A 365 -0.79 31.05 17.48
CA LEU A 365 0.36 30.39 18.12
C LEU A 365 0.53 30.73 19.60
N GLY A 366 0.60 29.72 20.46
CA GLY A 366 0.89 29.84 21.90
C GLY A 366 0.36 28.65 22.72
N ASP A 367 0.71 28.60 24.01
CA ASP A 367 0.32 27.52 24.94
C ASP A 367 -1.15 27.56 25.42
N THR A 368 -2.02 28.28 24.70
CA THR A 368 -3.46 28.27 24.99
C THR A 368 -4.07 26.94 24.52
N PRO A 369 -4.95 26.30 25.31
CA PRO A 369 -5.68 25.13 24.84
C PRO A 369 -6.50 25.46 23.59
N LEU A 370 -6.47 24.56 22.62
CA LEU A 370 -7.30 24.60 21.41
C LEU A 370 -8.78 24.61 21.77
N GLN A 371 -9.59 25.19 20.90
CA GLN A 371 -11.02 25.44 21.17
C GLN A 371 -11.86 24.98 19.98
N ILE A 372 -13.10 24.57 20.24
CA ILE A 372 -14.09 24.46 19.17
C ILE A 372 -14.76 25.81 18.90
N ARG A 373 -15.04 26.10 17.62
CA ARG A 373 -15.72 27.32 17.16
C ARG A 373 -16.74 26.98 16.09
N ASP A 374 -17.65 27.92 15.83
CA ASP A 374 -18.53 27.79 14.66
C ASP A 374 -17.68 27.59 13.40
N CYS A 375 -18.06 26.61 12.58
CA CYS A 375 -17.31 26.25 11.38
C CYS A 375 -17.32 27.41 10.38
N SER A 376 -16.16 27.67 9.78
CA SER A 376 -15.91 28.79 8.87
C SER A 376 -15.20 28.28 7.62
N SER A 377 -14.69 29.17 6.75
CA SER A 377 -13.74 28.83 5.67
C SER A 377 -12.29 29.22 6.00
N SER A 378 -11.97 29.43 7.28
CA SER A 378 -10.67 29.87 7.76
C SER A 378 -9.63 28.74 7.73
N ASP A 379 -8.43 28.99 7.19
CA ASP A 379 -7.33 28.01 7.20
C ASP A 379 -6.93 27.54 8.61
N ARG A 380 -7.34 28.27 9.67
CA ARG A 380 -7.21 27.86 11.08
C ARG A 380 -8.11 26.68 11.46
N GLN A 381 -8.98 26.21 10.58
CA GLN A 381 -9.85 25.05 10.79
C GLN A 381 -9.59 23.92 9.76
N TRP A 382 -8.68 24.09 8.79
CA TRP A 382 -8.35 23.06 7.79
C TRP A 382 -7.13 22.23 8.23
N TRP A 383 -7.41 21.08 8.84
CA TRP A 383 -6.42 20.16 9.38
C TRP A 383 -5.98 19.12 8.34
N GLN A 384 -4.70 18.77 8.34
CA GLN A 384 -4.14 17.65 7.58
C GLN A 384 -4.05 16.43 8.49
N ILE A 385 -4.86 15.41 8.25
CA ILE A 385 -4.84 14.14 9.00
C ILE A 385 -4.00 13.12 8.23
N VAL A 386 -2.71 13.00 8.58
CA VAL A 386 -1.81 12.04 7.92
C VAL A 386 -1.94 10.67 8.59
N SER A 387 -2.34 9.67 7.79
CA SER A 387 -2.67 8.32 8.27
C SER A 387 -1.46 7.45 8.59
N GLU A 388 -0.29 7.74 7.99
CA GLU A 388 0.94 6.97 8.14
C GLU A 388 1.63 7.22 9.49
N ASP A 389 1.95 8.48 9.79
CA ASP A 389 2.66 8.87 11.01
C ASP A 389 1.74 9.10 12.22
N ARG A 390 0.43 9.23 11.98
CA ARG A 390 -0.63 9.56 12.95
C ARG A 390 -0.54 10.98 13.51
N ILE A 391 0.03 11.91 12.76
CA ILE A 391 0.23 13.29 13.20
C ILE A 391 -0.75 14.22 12.46
N ILE A 392 -1.60 14.88 13.24
CA ILE A 392 -2.59 15.84 12.77
C ILE A 392 -1.97 17.24 12.76
N ARG A 393 -1.99 17.92 11.61
CA ARG A 393 -1.25 19.16 11.35
C ARG A 393 -2.16 20.31 10.92
N ILE A 394 -1.73 21.55 11.19
CA ILE A 394 -2.32 22.76 10.64
C ILE A 394 -1.26 23.87 10.60
N SER A 395 -1.18 24.62 9.49
CA SER A 395 -0.24 25.75 9.32
C SER A 395 1.22 25.49 9.76
N GLY A 396 1.73 24.29 9.48
CA GLY A 396 3.10 23.86 9.86
C GLY A 396 3.30 23.46 11.32
N LYS A 397 2.26 23.50 12.16
CA LYS A 397 2.26 23.02 13.56
C LYS A 397 1.47 21.72 13.69
N CYS A 398 1.66 21.05 14.83
CA CYS A 398 1.06 19.75 15.14
C CYS A 398 0.11 19.85 16.33
N LEU A 399 -0.98 19.07 16.28
CA LEU A 399 -1.84 18.78 17.43
C LEU A 399 -1.01 18.07 18.50
N ASP A 400 -1.06 18.54 19.75
CA ASP A 400 -0.19 18.06 20.82
C ASP A 400 -0.90 18.05 22.18
N VAL A 401 -0.54 17.10 23.05
CA VAL A 401 -0.93 17.13 24.48
C VAL A 401 0.10 17.92 25.27
N ALA A 402 -0.34 18.97 25.98
CA ALA A 402 0.52 19.87 26.73
C ALA A 402 1.45 19.12 27.72
N GLY A 403 2.75 19.42 27.64
CA GLY A 403 3.80 18.79 28.45
C GLY A 403 3.99 17.27 28.20
N GLY A 404 3.35 16.70 27.18
CA GLY A 404 3.31 15.26 26.94
C GLY A 404 2.56 14.46 28.01
N SER A 405 1.72 15.12 28.81
CA SER A 405 1.00 14.50 29.93
C SER A 405 0.03 13.41 29.48
N THR A 406 -0.08 12.35 30.27
CA THR A 406 -1.06 11.28 30.09
C THR A 406 -2.31 11.46 30.97
N GLU A 407 -2.41 12.56 31.73
CA GLU A 407 -3.45 12.75 32.74
C GLU A 407 -4.79 13.28 32.22
N ASN A 408 -5.85 13.00 32.96
CA ASN A 408 -7.17 13.58 32.69
C ASN A 408 -7.15 15.08 32.97
N GLY A 409 -7.56 15.89 31.99
CA GLY A 409 -7.47 17.35 32.06
C GLY A 409 -6.24 17.95 31.40
N ALA A 410 -5.30 17.15 30.88
CA ALA A 410 -4.18 17.66 30.09
C ALA A 410 -4.70 18.43 28.86
N ALA A 411 -4.23 19.66 28.65
CA ALA A 411 -4.69 20.51 27.56
C ALA A 411 -4.27 19.96 26.19
N ILE A 412 -5.14 20.08 25.19
CA ILE A 412 -4.78 19.87 23.79
C ILE A 412 -4.41 21.22 23.20
N ARG A 413 -3.24 21.34 22.55
CA ARG A 413 -2.66 22.60 22.03
C ARG A 413 -2.08 22.41 20.63
N LEU A 414 -1.56 23.50 20.04
CA LEU A 414 -0.58 23.40 18.96
C LEU A 414 0.84 23.45 19.50
N ALA A 415 1.75 22.69 18.87
CA ALA A 415 3.17 22.73 19.14
C ALA A 415 3.99 22.51 17.84
N ASP A 416 5.29 22.72 17.92
CA ASP A 416 6.23 22.35 16.86
C ASP A 416 6.28 20.84 16.67
N CYS A 417 6.20 20.40 15.41
CA CYS A 417 6.15 19.00 15.03
C CYS A 417 7.47 18.29 15.34
N ASN A 418 7.46 17.42 16.34
CA ASN A 418 8.61 16.65 16.82
C ASN A 418 8.40 15.12 16.78
N GLY A 419 7.18 14.66 16.50
CA GLY A 419 6.86 13.24 16.28
C GLY A 419 6.79 12.37 17.54
N SER A 420 6.76 12.99 18.73
CA SER A 420 6.54 12.34 20.03
C SER A 420 5.21 11.57 20.09
N GLY A 421 5.02 10.78 21.16
CA GLY A 421 3.72 10.15 21.43
C GLY A 421 2.60 11.14 21.77
N SER A 422 2.93 12.32 22.30
CA SER A 422 1.96 13.39 22.59
C SER A 422 1.35 14.02 21.33
N GLN A 423 2.02 13.88 20.18
CA GLN A 423 1.57 14.37 18.87
C GLN A 423 0.92 13.29 17.99
N ARG A 424 0.79 12.05 18.49
CA ARG A 424 0.23 10.91 17.74
C ARG A 424 -1.23 10.66 18.10
N PHE A 425 -2.12 10.92 17.16
CA PHE A 425 -3.56 10.82 17.30
C PHE A 425 -4.18 9.93 16.22
N ARG A 426 -5.27 9.25 16.56
CA ARG A 426 -6.07 8.46 15.62
C ARG A 426 -7.55 8.77 15.81
N LEU A 427 -8.16 9.37 14.80
CA LEU A 427 -9.61 9.30 14.62
C LEU A 427 -9.99 7.86 14.26
N ASN A 428 -10.97 7.28 14.94
CA ASN A 428 -11.40 5.88 14.75
C ASN A 428 -12.81 5.79 14.11
N PRO A 429 -13.25 4.60 13.64
CA PRO A 429 -14.60 4.41 13.10
C PRO A 429 -15.75 4.57 14.10
N ALA A 430 -15.46 4.66 15.39
CA ALA A 430 -16.43 5.00 16.45
C ALA A 430 -16.40 6.52 16.77
N HIS A 431 -15.81 7.34 15.89
CA HIS A 431 -15.66 8.79 15.99
C HIS A 431 -14.80 9.31 17.16
N ASP A 432 -14.10 8.46 17.90
CA ASP A 432 -13.17 8.92 18.94
C ASP A 432 -11.87 9.45 18.31
N LEU A 433 -11.44 10.64 18.72
CA LEU A 433 -10.11 11.18 18.43
C LEU A 433 -9.16 10.82 19.58
N VAL A 434 -8.41 9.74 19.44
CA VAL A 434 -7.63 9.13 20.52
C VAL A 434 -6.14 9.48 20.43
N ASN A 435 -5.53 9.99 21.51
CA ASN A 435 -4.08 10.07 21.62
C ASN A 435 -3.49 8.67 21.87
N LEU A 436 -2.46 8.30 21.09
CA LEU A 436 -1.91 6.94 21.06
C LEU A 436 -0.90 6.65 22.19
N GLN A 437 -0.36 7.66 22.86
CA GLN A 437 0.52 7.49 24.03
C GLN A 437 -0.29 7.33 25.33
N ALA A 438 -1.34 8.13 25.49
CA ALA A 438 -2.15 8.17 26.71
C ALA A 438 -3.36 7.23 26.69
N HIS A 439 -3.70 6.67 25.52
CA HIS A 439 -4.92 5.86 25.29
C HIS A 439 -6.21 6.55 25.74
N LYS A 440 -6.27 7.88 25.51
CA LYS A 440 -7.34 8.77 25.98
C LYS A 440 -7.88 9.63 24.83
N CYS A 441 -9.13 10.07 24.98
CA CYS A 441 -9.88 10.78 23.97
C CYS A 441 -9.68 12.31 24.09
N VAL A 442 -9.69 13.00 22.96
CA VAL A 442 -9.86 14.46 22.90
C VAL A 442 -11.32 14.78 23.21
N GLU A 443 -11.54 15.70 24.15
CA GLU A 443 -12.84 16.05 24.70
C GLU A 443 -13.03 17.57 24.74
N ALA A 444 -14.18 18.05 24.28
CA ALA A 444 -14.63 19.42 24.52
C ALA A 444 -15.15 19.55 25.98
N THR A 445 -14.60 20.49 26.75
CA THR A 445 -14.82 20.54 28.21
C THR A 445 -16.25 20.87 28.65
N ASP A 446 -17.01 21.58 27.81
CA ASP A 446 -18.47 21.73 27.92
C ASP A 446 -19.15 20.62 27.11
N PRO A 447 -19.96 19.74 27.74
CA PRO A 447 -20.71 18.69 27.03
C PRO A 447 -21.71 19.20 25.99
N ARG A 448 -22.12 20.48 26.01
CA ARG A 448 -22.96 21.13 24.99
C ARG A 448 -22.15 21.76 23.85
N GLY A 449 -20.82 21.70 23.94
CA GLY A 449 -19.90 22.16 22.91
C GLY A 449 -20.09 23.62 22.47
N SER A 450 -20.25 24.55 23.42
CA SER A 450 -20.35 25.99 23.16
C SER A 450 -19.17 26.54 22.33
N ASN A 451 -19.37 27.66 21.62
CA ASN A 451 -18.25 28.33 20.91
C ASN A 451 -17.20 28.79 21.94
N ARG A 452 -15.91 28.59 21.61
CA ARG A 452 -14.71 28.83 22.44
C ARG A 452 -14.48 27.80 23.56
N THR A 453 -15.26 26.71 23.62
CA THR A 453 -15.03 25.62 24.57
C THR A 453 -13.64 24.98 24.36
N PRO A 454 -12.79 24.94 25.39
CA PRO A 454 -11.47 24.30 25.31
C PRO A 454 -11.50 22.79 25.09
N LEU A 455 -10.41 22.28 24.51
CA LEU A 455 -10.12 20.86 24.35
C LEU A 455 -9.17 20.34 25.42
N ARG A 456 -9.50 19.17 25.97
CA ARG A 456 -8.65 18.42 26.90
C ARG A 456 -8.52 16.96 26.52
N LEU A 457 -7.55 16.29 27.10
CA LEU A 457 -7.44 14.84 27.15
C LEU A 457 -8.31 14.29 28.28
N TRP A 458 -9.11 13.26 28.02
CA TRP A 458 -9.94 12.61 29.04
C TRP A 458 -10.08 11.09 28.80
N THR A 459 -10.45 10.34 29.84
CA THR A 459 -10.82 8.93 29.69
C THR A 459 -11.94 8.78 28.65
N CYS A 460 -11.78 7.88 27.68
CA CYS A 460 -12.81 7.62 26.69
C CYS A 460 -14.07 7.06 27.36
N THR A 461 -15.17 7.82 27.34
CA THR A 461 -16.49 7.47 27.88
C THR A 461 -17.50 7.15 26.78
N GLY A 462 -17.23 7.57 25.54
CA GLY A 462 -18.18 7.49 24.43
C GLY A 462 -19.20 8.62 24.38
N ALA A 463 -19.12 9.61 25.29
CA ALA A 463 -19.98 10.79 25.28
C ALA A 463 -19.78 11.65 24.01
N GLN A 464 -20.84 12.34 23.56
CA GLN A 464 -20.83 13.07 22.27
C GLN A 464 -19.77 14.18 22.19
N ASN A 465 -19.38 14.78 23.31
CA ASN A 465 -18.31 15.78 23.37
C ASN A 465 -16.89 15.18 23.26
N GLN A 466 -16.78 13.86 23.08
CA GLN A 466 -15.56 13.12 22.70
C GLN A 466 -15.62 12.59 21.26
N LYS A 467 -16.72 12.85 20.52
CA LYS A 467 -16.97 12.32 19.18
C LYS A 467 -16.74 13.39 18.11
N TRP A 468 -15.99 13.00 17.08
CA TRP A 468 -15.43 13.89 16.07
C TRP A 468 -15.60 13.31 14.65
N THR A 469 -15.67 14.16 13.63
CA THR A 469 -15.68 13.73 12.22
C THR A 469 -14.85 14.67 11.37
N ALA A 470 -14.13 14.11 10.40
CA ALA A 470 -13.45 14.88 9.37
C ALA A 470 -14.47 15.23 8.26
N VAL A 471 -14.68 16.51 8.01
CA VAL A 471 -15.55 17.05 6.94
C VAL A 471 -14.71 17.95 6.02
N ILE A 472 -15.13 18.12 4.76
CA ILE A 472 -14.33 18.77 3.69
C ILE A 472 -14.78 20.22 3.47
#